data_AF-A0A8G2F6L8-F1
#
_entry.id   AF-A0A8G2F6L8-F1
#
_cell.length_a   1.000
_cell.length_b   1.000
_cell.length_c   1.000
_cell.angle_alpha   90.00
_cell.angle_beta   90.00
_cell.angle_gamma   90.00
#
_symmetry.space_group_name_H-M   'P 1'
#
loop_
_entity.id
_entity.type
_entity.pdbx_description
1 polymer ?
#
loop_
_entity_poly.entity_id
_entity_poly.type
_entity_poly.pdbx_seq_one_letter_code
_entity_poly.pdbx_strand_id
1 'polypeptide(L)'
;MKLVRVAGLFMMMLCVSSNAWCSGLTASDVQGFIASMQELKPYFDQYAEESGDDGDSASTAQVVTDWAQGLKEQRDVEAILGKHGFDFNTWSTVSQQVTQAYMAVRLGKDGQDVMGQMRQSIAEIEGNKDIPAEYKTQMITQMQTSMAEMEKVLTASPQDQDTVKPFVSELDAIFEMQE
;
A
#
# COMPACT_ATOMS: atom_id res chain seq x y z
N MET A 1 -39.39 39.91 36.59
CA MET A 1 -37.96 39.49 36.66
C MET A 1 -37.92 38.06 36.12
N LYS A 2 -37.53 37.84 34.85
CA LYS A 2 -36.16 37.48 34.40
C LYS A 2 -35.63 36.31 35.25
N LEU A 3 -35.47 35.07 34.75
CA LEU A 3 -34.74 34.66 33.55
C LEU A 3 -35.21 33.28 33.05
N VAL A 4 -35.43 33.20 31.74
CA VAL A 4 -35.38 31.96 30.95
C VAL A 4 -33.92 31.50 30.90
N ARG A 5 -33.62 30.26 31.29
CA ARG A 5 -32.33 29.63 31.00
C ARG A 5 -32.50 28.70 29.80
N VAL A 6 -32.19 29.25 28.63
CA VAL A 6 -31.87 28.50 27.41
C VAL A 6 -30.45 27.98 27.58
N ALA A 7 -30.28 26.68 27.79
CA ALA A 7 -29.02 25.94 27.67
C ALA A 7 -29.36 24.44 27.70
N GLY A 8 -28.93 23.56 26.79
CA GLY A 8 -28.08 23.73 25.64
C GLY A 8 -28.58 22.88 24.49
N LEU A 9 -28.51 23.47 23.30
CA LEU A 9 -28.55 22.78 22.04
C LEU A 9 -27.11 22.32 21.79
N PHE A 10 -26.81 21.05 22.00
CA PHE A 10 -25.70 20.40 21.30
C PHE A 10 -26.17 19.05 20.77
N MET A 11 -26.94 19.20 19.71
CA MET A 11 -27.06 18.27 18.61
C MET A 11 -25.66 17.87 18.14
N MET A 12 -25.29 16.60 18.23
CA MET A 12 -24.95 15.81 17.05
C MET A 12 -24.72 14.37 17.50
N MET A 13 -25.72 13.54 17.24
CA MET A 13 -25.62 12.10 17.28
C MET A 13 -24.65 11.69 16.16
N LEU A 14 -23.37 11.49 16.50
CA LEU A 14 -22.38 10.87 15.60
C LEU A 14 -22.63 9.36 15.55
N CYS A 15 -23.74 8.97 14.92
CA CYS A 15 -23.84 7.66 14.31
C CYS A 15 -23.17 7.78 12.94
N VAL A 16 -21.83 7.71 12.90
CA VAL A 16 -21.14 7.32 11.68
C VAL A 16 -21.35 5.82 11.57
N SER A 17 -22.48 5.46 10.99
CA SER A 17 -22.72 4.11 10.50
C SER A 17 -21.66 3.83 9.45
N SER A 18 -20.64 3.04 9.79
CA SER A 18 -19.66 2.55 8.82
C SER A 18 -20.40 1.66 7.83
N ASN A 19 -20.86 2.30 6.76
CA ASN A 19 -21.26 1.63 5.54
C ASN A 19 -20.04 0.84 5.07
N ALA A 20 -20.09 -0.48 5.22
CA ALA A 20 -19.26 -1.42 4.48
C ALA A 20 -19.67 -1.34 3.00
N TRP A 21 -19.30 -0.24 2.36
CA TRP A 21 -19.29 -0.08 0.93
C TRP A 21 -17.85 -0.33 0.51
N CYS A 22 -17.67 -0.97 -0.63
CA CYS A 22 -16.37 -1.17 -1.25
C CYS A 22 -15.73 0.21 -1.49
N SER A 23 -15.05 0.74 -0.48
CA SER A 23 -14.59 2.13 -0.46
C SER A 23 -13.19 2.13 -1.02
N GLY A 24 -13.02 2.68 -2.21
CA GLY A 24 -11.71 3.11 -2.66
C GLY A 24 -11.10 4.08 -1.64
N LEU A 25 -9.79 4.30 -1.76
CA LEU A 25 -9.02 5.17 -0.90
C LEU A 25 -9.64 6.56 -0.84
N THR A 26 -9.75 7.10 0.38
CA THR A 26 -10.01 8.51 0.62
C THR A 26 -8.70 9.25 0.91
N ALA A 27 -8.70 10.57 0.75
CA ALA A 27 -7.54 11.39 1.10
C ALA A 27 -7.16 11.25 2.57
N SER A 28 -8.13 11.04 3.46
CA SER A 28 -7.89 10.81 4.89
C SER A 28 -7.16 9.48 5.14
N ASP A 29 -7.46 8.44 4.36
CA ASP A 29 -6.77 7.15 4.47
C ASP A 29 -5.31 7.27 4.08
N VAL A 30 -5.01 7.99 2.99
CA VAL A 30 -3.63 8.23 2.54
C VAL A 30 -2.85 9.08 3.54
N GLN A 31 -3.46 10.15 4.06
CA GLN A 31 -2.85 11.01 5.07
C GLN A 31 -2.58 10.26 6.38
N GLY A 32 -3.57 9.49 6.85
CA GLY A 32 -3.43 8.65 8.03
C GLY A 32 -2.32 7.63 7.84
N PHE A 33 -2.24 6.99 6.67
CA PHE A 33 -1.18 6.04 6.36
C PHE A 33 0.20 6.71 6.44
N ILE A 34 0.41 7.84 5.77
CA ILE A 34 1.67 8.59 5.81
C ILE A 34 2.05 8.96 7.25
N ALA A 35 1.10 9.52 8.01
CA ALA A 35 1.36 9.93 9.39
C ALA A 35 1.68 8.74 10.31
N SER A 36 0.96 7.62 10.14
CA SER A 36 1.24 6.39 10.88
C SER A 36 2.63 5.83 10.56
N MET A 37 3.05 5.88 9.29
CA MET A 37 4.37 5.44 8.85
C MET A 37 5.49 6.31 9.43
N GLN A 38 5.28 7.62 9.53
CA GLN A 38 6.24 8.53 10.15
C GLN A 38 6.40 8.26 11.66
N GLU A 39 5.31 7.99 12.38
CA GLU A 39 5.37 7.63 13.81
C GLU A 39 5.95 6.22 14.04
N LEU A 40 5.76 5.29 13.11
CA LEU A 40 6.28 3.93 13.20
C LEU A 40 7.76 3.82 12.78
N LYS A 41 8.28 4.78 11.99
CA LYS A 41 9.68 4.77 11.51
C LYS A 41 10.72 4.45 12.59
N PRO A 42 10.78 5.12 13.76
CA PRO A 42 11.82 4.84 14.76
C PRO A 42 11.77 3.40 15.28
N TYR A 43 10.59 2.76 15.23
CA TYR A 43 10.41 1.39 15.65
C TYR A 43 10.93 0.39 14.60
N PHE A 44 10.79 0.71 13.30
CA PHE A 44 11.42 -0.09 12.24
C PHE A 44 12.93 -0.01 12.28
N ASP A 45 13.47 1.20 12.46
CA ASP A 45 14.92 1.41 12.54
C ASP A 45 15.50 0.56 13.69
N GLN A 46 14.85 0.55 14.85
CA GLN A 46 15.24 -0.31 15.97
C GLN A 46 15.14 -1.81 15.64
N TYR A 47 14.06 -2.24 14.99
CA TYR A 47 13.89 -3.66 14.65
C TYR A 47 14.91 -4.15 13.63
N ALA A 48 15.22 -3.38 12.59
CA ALA A 48 16.20 -3.73 11.57
C ALA A 48 17.61 -3.88 12.17
N GLU A 49 17.98 -3.00 13.12
CA GLU A 49 19.23 -3.12 13.88
C GLU A 49 19.29 -4.41 14.73
N GLU A 50 18.15 -4.83 15.30
CA GLU A 50 18.05 -6.01 16.16
C GLU A 50 17.96 -7.33 15.38
N SER A 51 17.30 -7.32 14.22
CA SER A 51 17.09 -8.51 13.38
C SER A 51 18.28 -8.82 12.47
N GLY A 52 19.19 -7.86 12.25
CA GLY A 52 20.29 -7.98 11.30
C GLY A 52 19.82 -8.12 9.86
N ASP A 53 18.57 -7.72 9.59
CA ASP A 53 17.94 -7.70 8.26
C ASP A 53 18.51 -6.53 7.45
N ASP A 54 19.03 -6.83 6.26
CA ASP A 54 19.71 -5.88 5.38
C ASP A 54 18.74 -5.11 4.46
N GLY A 55 17.44 -5.19 4.75
CA GLY A 55 16.41 -4.41 4.09
C GLY A 55 15.79 -5.10 2.88
N ASP A 56 15.66 -6.43 2.89
CA ASP A 56 14.95 -7.11 1.81
C ASP A 56 13.45 -6.75 1.84
N SER A 57 12.96 -6.32 0.68
CA SER A 57 11.72 -5.60 0.45
C SER A 57 10.44 -6.44 0.65
N ALA A 58 10.17 -6.88 1.88
CA ALA A 58 8.83 -7.30 2.25
C ALA A 58 7.90 -6.08 2.27
N SER A 59 6.62 -6.25 1.87
CA SER A 59 5.67 -5.13 1.89
C SER A 59 5.69 -4.48 3.28
N THR A 60 5.83 -3.16 3.35
CA THR A 60 5.95 -2.43 4.62
C THR A 60 4.83 -2.79 5.61
N ALA A 61 3.65 -3.12 5.09
CA ALA A 61 2.52 -3.66 5.84
C ALA A 61 2.81 -4.99 6.55
N GLN A 62 3.49 -5.89 5.85
CA GLN A 62 3.84 -7.21 6.34
C GLN A 62 5.02 -7.14 7.30
N VAL A 63 6.02 -6.29 7.05
CA VAL A 63 7.11 -6.00 8.00
C VAL A 63 6.56 -5.46 9.32
N VAL A 64 5.65 -4.48 9.26
CA VAL A 64 4.93 -3.97 10.45
C VAL A 64 4.18 -5.06 11.17
N THR A 65 3.49 -5.92 10.42
CA THR A 65 2.67 -6.97 10.99
C THR A 65 3.54 -8.03 11.67
N ASP A 66 4.61 -8.47 11.02
CA ASP A 66 5.53 -9.48 11.53
C ASP A 66 6.31 -8.95 12.73
N TRP A 67 6.75 -7.69 12.68
CA TRP A 67 7.34 -6.97 13.80
C TRP A 67 6.37 -6.84 14.99
N ALA A 68 5.16 -6.35 14.76
CA ALA A 68 4.14 -6.20 15.79
C ALA A 68 3.70 -7.53 16.38
N GLN A 69 3.68 -8.61 15.58
CA GLN A 69 3.42 -9.97 16.07
C GLN A 69 4.59 -10.53 16.90
N GLY A 70 5.82 -10.11 16.61
CA GLY A 70 7.03 -10.53 17.33
C GLY A 70 7.24 -9.85 18.69
N LEU A 71 6.63 -8.68 18.93
CA LEU A 71 6.92 -7.87 20.11
C LEU A 71 5.88 -7.96 21.24
N LYS A 72 6.37 -7.72 22.46
CA LYS A 72 5.58 -7.36 23.66
C LYS A 72 4.86 -6.01 23.54
N GLU A 73 5.05 -5.28 22.44
CA GLU A 73 4.71 -3.87 22.24
C GLU A 73 3.55 -3.66 21.26
N GLN A 74 2.76 -4.70 20.95
CA GLN A 74 1.53 -4.58 20.14
C GLN A 74 0.65 -3.39 20.54
N ARG A 75 0.58 -3.09 21.84
CA ARG A 75 -0.25 -1.99 22.35
C ARG A 75 0.23 -0.61 21.91
N ASP A 76 1.53 -0.42 21.73
CA ASP A 76 2.09 0.86 21.31
C ASP A 76 1.85 1.08 19.82
N VAL A 77 1.97 0.02 19.03
CA VAL A 77 1.62 0.01 17.60
C VAL A 77 0.12 0.25 17.41
N GLU A 78 -0.74 -0.47 18.13
CA GLU A 78 -2.19 -0.25 18.10
C GLU A 78 -2.56 1.17 18.52
N ALA A 79 -1.86 1.74 19.49
CA ALA A 79 -2.08 3.12 19.91
C ALA A 79 -1.71 4.11 18.80
N ILE A 80 -0.57 3.92 18.13
CA ILE A 80 -0.14 4.75 16.99
C ILE A 80 -1.14 4.64 15.85
N LEU A 81 -1.50 3.42 15.43
CA LEU A 81 -2.48 3.19 14.37
C LEU A 81 -3.84 3.81 14.72
N GLY A 82 -4.28 3.65 15.97
CA GLY A 82 -5.53 4.19 16.48
C GLY A 82 -5.60 5.71 16.48
N LYS A 83 -4.49 6.42 16.73
CA LYS A 83 -4.43 7.90 16.60
C LYS A 83 -4.76 8.36 15.18
N HIS A 84 -4.41 7.55 14.19
CA HIS A 84 -4.62 7.82 12.77
C HIS A 84 -5.89 7.17 12.21
N GLY A 85 -6.74 6.64 13.08
CA GLY A 85 -8.06 6.10 12.72
C GLY A 85 -8.04 4.66 12.23
N PHE A 86 -6.94 3.92 12.45
CA PHE A 86 -6.83 2.53 12.02
C PHE A 86 -6.78 1.55 13.19
N ASP A 87 -7.31 0.36 12.94
CA ASP A 87 -6.81 -0.86 13.56
C ASP A 87 -5.83 -1.56 12.60
N PHE A 88 -5.19 -2.64 13.05
CA PHE A 88 -4.24 -3.38 12.21
C PHE A 88 -4.82 -3.87 10.88
N ASN A 89 -6.06 -4.36 10.89
CA ASN A 89 -6.69 -4.93 9.69
C ASN A 89 -6.97 -3.86 8.64
N THR A 90 -7.49 -2.72 9.11
CA THR A 90 -7.82 -1.57 8.27
C THR A 90 -6.53 -0.94 7.75
N TRP A 91 -5.51 -0.80 8.61
CA TRP A 91 -4.20 -0.30 8.21
C TRP A 91 -3.50 -1.20 7.18
N SER A 92 -3.55 -2.53 7.36
CA SER A 92 -3.00 -3.49 6.40
C SER A 92 -3.70 -3.40 5.03
N THR A 93 -5.03 -3.22 5.04
CA THR A 93 -5.79 -3.04 3.80
C THR A 93 -5.44 -1.72 3.10
N VAL A 94 -5.45 -0.61 3.85
CA VAL A 94 -5.14 0.73 3.32
C VAL A 94 -3.70 0.81 2.82
N SER A 95 -2.74 0.27 3.56
CA SER A 95 -1.33 0.26 3.13
C SER A 95 -1.13 -0.51 1.83
N GLN A 96 -1.80 -1.65 1.64
CA GLN A 96 -1.77 -2.38 0.37
C GLN A 96 -2.35 -1.55 -0.77
N GLN A 97 -3.52 -0.94 -0.58
CA GLN A 97 -4.17 -0.10 -1.59
C GLN A 97 -3.31 1.12 -1.94
N VAL A 98 -2.74 1.80 -0.93
CA VAL A 98 -1.86 2.97 -1.13
C VAL A 98 -0.62 2.57 -1.91
N THR A 99 0.03 1.47 -1.53
CA THR A 99 1.24 0.97 -2.21
C THR A 99 0.93 0.63 -3.67
N GLN A 100 -0.16 -0.09 -3.93
CA GLN A 100 -0.56 -0.47 -5.28
C GLN A 100 -0.88 0.76 -6.14
N ALA A 101 -1.67 1.71 -5.61
CA ALA A 101 -2.02 2.94 -6.31
C ALA A 101 -0.81 3.86 -6.55
N TYR A 102 0.09 3.99 -5.56
CA TYR A 102 1.34 4.71 -5.69
C TYR A 102 2.23 4.13 -6.80
N MET A 103 2.43 2.82 -6.79
CA MET A 103 3.22 2.13 -7.82
C MET A 103 2.58 2.28 -9.20
N ALA A 104 1.25 2.17 -9.32
CA ALA A 104 0.55 2.42 -10.57
C ALA A 104 0.74 3.86 -11.07
N VAL A 105 0.76 4.85 -10.18
CA VAL A 105 1.01 6.26 -10.53
C VAL A 105 2.47 6.50 -10.93
N ARG A 106 3.43 5.94 -10.20
CA ARG A 106 4.89 6.08 -10.48
C ARG A 106 5.29 5.38 -11.77
N LEU A 107 4.83 4.13 -11.96
CA LEU A 107 5.10 3.38 -13.18
C LEU A 107 4.34 3.94 -14.38
N GLY A 108 3.09 4.37 -14.17
CA GLY A 108 2.28 5.08 -15.16
C GLY A 108 2.36 4.47 -16.56
N LYS A 109 2.77 5.31 -17.52
CA LYS A 109 2.92 4.90 -18.92
C LYS A 109 4.12 3.97 -19.12
N ASP A 110 5.22 4.19 -18.41
CA ASP A 110 6.45 3.41 -18.56
C ASP A 110 6.22 1.94 -18.17
N GLY A 111 5.44 1.68 -17.12
CA GLY A 111 5.00 0.32 -16.75
C GLY A 111 4.14 -0.35 -17.82
N GLN A 112 3.25 0.41 -18.47
CA GLN A 112 2.47 -0.11 -19.61
C GLN A 112 3.36 -0.43 -20.82
N ASP A 113 4.37 0.40 -21.08
CA ASP A 113 5.33 0.19 -22.16
C ASP A 113 6.20 -1.05 -21.90
N VAL A 114 6.65 -1.25 -20.65
CA VAL A 114 7.34 -2.48 -20.22
C VAL A 114 6.47 -3.71 -20.40
N MET A 115 5.19 -3.67 -20.01
CA MET A 115 4.24 -4.76 -20.25
C MET A 115 4.05 -5.04 -21.74
N GLY A 116 4.07 -4.01 -22.58
CA GLY A 116 4.06 -4.15 -24.05
C GLY A 116 5.31 -4.87 -24.57
N GLN A 117 6.49 -4.49 -24.09
CA GLN A 117 7.76 -5.14 -24.45
C GLN A 117 7.81 -6.61 -24.02
N MET A 118 7.33 -6.93 -22.82
CA MET A 118 7.27 -8.33 -22.35
C MET A 118 6.36 -9.19 -23.23
N ARG A 119 5.18 -8.67 -23.63
CA ARG A 119 4.29 -9.37 -24.59
C ARG A 119 4.97 -9.63 -25.92
N GLN A 120 5.70 -8.64 -26.44
CA GLN A 120 6.44 -8.77 -27.69
C GLN A 120 7.54 -9.85 -27.58
N SER A 121 8.31 -9.85 -26.49
CA SER A 121 9.35 -10.86 -26.24
C SER A 121 8.78 -12.28 -26.12
N ILE A 122 7.60 -12.45 -25.51
CA ILE A 122 6.91 -13.76 -25.49
C ILE A 122 6.60 -14.23 -26.92
N ALA A 123 6.03 -13.35 -27.76
CA ALA A 123 5.71 -13.69 -29.15
C ALA A 123 6.97 -14.04 -29.97
N GLU A 124 8.11 -13.39 -29.70
CA GLU A 124 9.39 -13.69 -30.32
C GLU A 124 9.94 -15.07 -29.90
N ILE A 125 9.86 -15.41 -28.61
CA ILE A 125 10.26 -16.74 -28.10
C ILE A 125 9.38 -17.84 -28.69
N GLU A 126 8.05 -17.61 -28.75
CA GLU A 126 7.11 -18.54 -29.37
C GLU A 126 7.46 -18.83 -30.83
N GLY A 127 7.78 -17.78 -31.61
CA GLY A 127 8.16 -17.88 -33.02
C GLY A 127 9.57 -18.42 -33.30
N ASN A 128 10.48 -18.37 -32.32
CA ASN A 128 11.89 -18.71 -32.54
C ASN A 128 12.11 -20.23 -32.67
N LYS A 129 12.52 -20.72 -33.85
CA LYS A 129 12.70 -22.17 -34.09
C LYS A 129 13.95 -22.77 -33.44
N ASP A 130 14.88 -21.93 -32.99
CA ASP A 130 16.17 -22.35 -32.44
C ASP A 130 16.09 -22.67 -30.93
N ILE A 131 15.00 -22.28 -30.27
CA ILE A 131 14.76 -22.59 -28.86
C ILE A 131 13.98 -23.91 -28.75
N PRO A 132 14.48 -24.92 -28.02
CA PRO A 132 13.72 -26.16 -27.85
C PRO A 132 12.42 -25.92 -27.08
N ALA A 133 11.37 -26.69 -27.42
CA ALA A 133 10.01 -26.46 -26.93
C ALA A 133 9.87 -26.45 -25.40
N GLU A 134 10.64 -27.30 -24.71
CA GLU A 134 10.65 -27.38 -23.25
C GLU A 134 11.21 -26.10 -22.62
N TYR A 135 12.33 -25.60 -23.15
CA TYR A 135 12.93 -24.33 -22.71
C TYR A 135 12.03 -23.12 -23.03
N LYS A 136 11.36 -23.11 -24.19
CA LYS A 136 10.37 -22.06 -24.51
C LYS A 136 9.28 -21.97 -23.47
N THR A 137 8.69 -23.12 -23.13
CA THR A 137 7.57 -23.19 -22.19
C THR A 137 7.99 -22.64 -20.83
N GLN A 138 9.18 -23.00 -20.35
CA GLN A 138 9.71 -22.49 -19.09
C GLN A 138 9.94 -20.97 -19.14
N MET A 139 10.58 -20.46 -20.20
CA MET A 139 10.84 -19.02 -20.36
C MET A 139 9.54 -18.21 -20.41
N ILE A 140 8.56 -18.66 -21.20
CA ILE A 140 7.26 -18.00 -21.34
C ILE A 140 6.50 -18.01 -20.01
N THR A 141 6.48 -19.15 -19.32
CA THR A 141 5.79 -19.27 -18.02
C THR A 141 6.37 -18.29 -17.01
N GLN A 142 7.71 -18.18 -16.93
CA GLN A 142 8.35 -17.23 -16.03
C GLN A 142 7.97 -15.78 -16.35
N MET A 143 8.01 -15.41 -17.63
CA MET A 143 7.64 -14.06 -18.08
C MET A 143 6.17 -13.75 -17.80
N GLN A 144 5.26 -14.71 -18.02
CA GLN A 144 3.84 -14.56 -17.73
C GLN A 144 3.56 -14.35 -16.24
N THR A 145 4.27 -15.05 -15.35
CA THR A 145 4.15 -14.85 -13.90
C THR A 145 4.56 -13.44 -13.51
N SER A 146 5.72 -12.96 -13.96
CA SER A 146 6.19 -11.60 -13.67
C SER A 146 5.25 -10.54 -14.25
N MET A 147 4.69 -10.78 -15.44
CA MET A 147 3.68 -9.92 -16.03
C MET A 147 2.39 -9.87 -15.21
N ALA A 148 1.92 -10.99 -14.67
CA ALA A 148 0.70 -11.03 -13.86
C ALA A 148 0.86 -10.25 -12.55
N GLU A 149 2.05 -10.30 -11.94
CA GLU A 149 2.39 -9.49 -10.76
C GLU A 149 2.41 -7.99 -11.09
N MET A 150 3.05 -7.62 -12.19
CA MET A 150 3.10 -6.23 -12.66
C MET A 150 1.70 -5.71 -13.07
N GLU A 151 0.89 -6.53 -13.71
CA GLU A 151 -0.49 -6.20 -14.05
C GLU A 151 -1.34 -6.00 -12.80
N LYS A 152 -1.19 -6.86 -11.78
CA LYS A 152 -1.83 -6.66 -10.49
C LYS A 152 -1.45 -5.30 -9.91
N VAL A 153 -0.19 -4.88 -9.97
CA VAL A 153 0.23 -3.55 -9.50
C VAL A 153 -0.40 -2.43 -10.34
N LEU A 154 -0.34 -2.52 -11.67
CA LEU A 154 -0.84 -1.49 -12.58
C LEU A 154 -2.38 -1.38 -12.64
N THR A 155 -3.11 -2.41 -12.19
CA THR A 155 -4.58 -2.45 -12.18
C THR A 155 -5.20 -1.85 -10.92
N ALA A 156 -4.44 -1.10 -10.12
CA ALA A 156 -5.01 -0.27 -9.05
C ALA A 156 -6.21 0.53 -9.56
N SER A 157 -7.27 0.65 -8.75
CA SER A 157 -8.47 1.40 -9.11
C SER A 157 -8.10 2.82 -9.58
N PRO A 158 -8.64 3.33 -10.70
CA PRO A 158 -8.40 4.71 -11.13
C PRO A 158 -8.74 5.74 -10.06
N GLN A 159 -9.77 5.46 -9.24
CA GLN A 159 -10.12 6.29 -8.09
C GLN A 159 -8.99 6.33 -7.05
N ASP A 160 -8.39 5.18 -6.74
CA ASP A 160 -7.31 5.09 -5.76
C ASP A 160 -6.04 5.80 -6.27
N GLN A 161 -5.75 5.65 -7.56
CA GLN A 161 -4.68 6.39 -8.22
C GLN A 161 -4.91 7.90 -8.15
N ASP A 162 -6.13 8.36 -8.43
CA ASP A 162 -6.48 9.79 -8.34
C ASP A 162 -6.40 10.32 -6.90
N THR A 163 -6.79 9.53 -5.92
CA THR A 163 -6.65 9.87 -4.49
C THR A 163 -5.18 9.97 -4.09
N VAL A 164 -4.30 9.10 -4.61
CA VAL A 164 -2.88 9.05 -4.23
C VAL A 164 -2.02 10.11 -4.93
N LYS A 165 -2.36 10.51 -6.16
CA LYS A 165 -1.59 11.50 -6.96
C LYS A 165 -1.13 12.76 -6.20
N PRO A 166 -1.96 13.41 -5.37
CA PRO A 166 -1.55 14.61 -4.63
C PRO A 166 -0.47 14.35 -3.59
N PHE A 167 -0.34 13.10 -3.13
CA PHE A 167 0.54 12.69 -2.03
C PHE A 167 1.82 12.00 -2.50
N VAL A 168 2.06 11.88 -3.81
CA VAL A 168 3.21 11.13 -4.36
C VAL A 168 4.54 11.61 -3.77
N SER A 169 4.76 12.92 -3.62
CA SER A 169 6.02 13.41 -3.03
C SER A 169 6.21 13.03 -1.56
N GLU A 170 5.14 12.89 -0.80
CA GLU A 170 5.21 12.45 0.60
C GLU A 170 5.41 10.94 0.68
N LEU A 171 4.78 10.20 -0.23
CA LEU A 171 4.93 8.76 -0.37
C LEU A 171 6.32 8.38 -0.89
N ASP A 172 6.91 9.17 -1.80
CA ASP A 172 8.29 9.04 -2.24
C ASP A 172 9.20 9.06 -1.01
N ALA A 173 9.03 10.01 -0.09
CA ALA A 173 9.82 10.03 1.14
C ALA A 173 9.62 8.76 2.00
N ILE A 174 8.39 8.24 2.10
CA ILE A 174 8.12 7.01 2.87
C ILE A 174 8.76 5.77 2.23
N PHE A 175 8.72 5.65 0.90
CA PHE A 175 9.16 4.45 0.18
C PHE A 175 10.63 4.50 -0.25
N GLU A 176 11.19 5.68 -0.55
CA GLU A 176 12.61 5.89 -0.89
C GLU A 176 13.50 5.93 0.37
N MET A 177 12.92 6.04 1.58
CA MET A 177 13.64 5.83 2.84
C MET A 177 14.10 4.37 3.07
N GLN A 178 13.86 3.47 2.11
CA GLN A 178 14.24 2.04 2.14
C GLN A 178 15.39 1.68 1.17
N GLU A 179 16.06 2.66 0.57
CA GLU A 179 17.39 2.49 -0.09
C GLU A 179 18.54 2.97 0.81
#